data_AF-A0AAW1HYC0-F1
#
_entry.id   AF-A0AAW1HYC0-F1
#
_cell.length_a   1.000
_cell.length_b   1.000
_cell.length_c   1.000
_cell.angle_alpha   90.00
_cell.angle_beta   90.00
_cell.angle_gamma   90.00
#
_symmetry.space_group_name_H-M   'P 1'
#
loop_
_entity.id
_entity.type
_entity.pdbx_description
1 polymer ?
#
loop_
_entity_poly.entity_id
_entity_poly.type
_entity_poly.pdbx_seq_one_letter_code
_entity_poly.pdbx_strand_id
1 'polypeptide(L)'
;MQARPVYVAAVYLSSSEEFIDLIKSALLAALEALPSGELFGLATFSVKLGLYDVQGPVSVVKNIFIPSDSEGTIQMELEDAVPLSSFLAPVDTCKDRIASAIETLKPMTTWERSAAAGQALEGVLFGGRGFGAAMEALFNYLGSEYGSTFALGIELYI
;
A
#
# COMPACT_ATOMS: atom_id res chain seq x y z
N MET A 1 2.69 1.96 28.72
CA MET A 1 2.63 2.33 27.29
C MET A 1 1.45 1.60 26.69
N GLN A 2 0.45 2.33 26.20
CA GLN A 2 -0.72 1.72 25.56
C GLN A 2 -0.36 1.49 24.09
N ALA A 3 -0.36 0.24 23.65
CA ALA A 3 -0.11 -0.09 22.25
C ALA A 3 -1.19 0.55 21.38
N ARG A 4 -0.78 1.32 20.38
CA ARG A 4 -1.71 1.90 19.40
C ARG A 4 -1.86 0.91 18.25
N PRO A 5 -3.08 0.42 17.96
CA PRO A 5 -3.32 -0.40 16.78
C PRO A 5 -2.92 0.35 15.51
N VAL A 6 -2.37 -0.39 14.55
CA VAL A 6 -2.01 0.12 13.22
C VAL A 6 -2.72 -0.71 12.19
N TYR A 7 -3.42 -0.03 11.28
CA TYR A 7 -4.15 -0.63 10.17
C TYR A 7 -3.44 -0.25 8.89
N VAL A 8 -3.09 -1.25 8.07
CA VAL A 8 -2.47 -1.00 6.77
C VAL A 8 -3.33 -1.62 5.69
N ALA A 9 -3.89 -0.78 4.82
CA ALA A 9 -4.59 -1.22 3.63
C ALA A 9 -3.58 -1.39 2.50
N ALA A 10 -3.32 -2.63 2.08
CA ALA A 10 -2.54 -2.94 0.89
C ALA A 10 -3.48 -3.28 -0.27
N VAL A 11 -3.57 -2.41 -1.27
CA VAL A 11 -4.54 -2.52 -2.37
C VAL A 11 -3.85 -2.93 -3.68
N TYR A 12 -4.34 -4.01 -4.29
CA TYR A 12 -3.89 -4.42 -5.61
C TYR A 12 -4.55 -3.58 -6.71
N LEU A 13 -3.76 -2.90 -7.56
CA LEU A 13 -4.28 -1.99 -8.58
C LEU A 13 -4.51 -2.62 -9.97
N SER A 14 -4.17 -3.90 -10.18
CA SER A 14 -4.39 -4.53 -11.50
C SER A 14 -5.79 -5.14 -11.66
N SER A 15 -6.71 -4.81 -10.76
CA SER A 15 -8.11 -5.23 -10.82
C SER A 15 -8.95 -4.33 -11.76
N SER A 16 -10.20 -4.73 -12.01
CA SER A 16 -11.15 -3.92 -12.78
C SER A 16 -11.54 -2.63 -12.03
N GLU A 17 -11.99 -1.61 -12.77
CA GLU A 17 -12.47 -0.34 -12.18
C GLU A 17 -13.61 -0.56 -11.19
N GLU A 18 -14.58 -1.41 -11.55
CA GLU A 18 -15.69 -1.80 -10.68
C GLU A 18 -15.20 -2.40 -9.34
N PHE A 19 -14.15 -3.21 -9.37
CA PHE A 19 -13.58 -3.81 -8.16
C PHE A 19 -12.80 -2.80 -7.32
N ILE A 20 -12.08 -1.88 -7.97
CA ILE A 20 -11.40 -0.79 -7.26
C ILE A 20 -12.42 0.14 -6.59
N ASP A 21 -13.53 0.46 -7.25
CA ASP A 21 -14.59 1.28 -6.65
C ASP A 21 -15.31 0.57 -5.49
N LEU A 22 -15.47 -0.75 -5.57
CA LEU A 22 -15.90 -1.56 -4.44
C LEU A 22 -14.90 -1.48 -3.27
N ILE A 23 -13.61 -1.64 -3.54
CA ILE A 23 -12.56 -1.53 -2.52
C ILE A 23 -12.56 -0.15 -1.88
N LYS A 24 -12.69 0.93 -2.66
CA LYS A 24 -12.80 2.30 -2.11
C LYS A 24 -13.95 2.41 -1.13
N SER A 25 -15.13 1.95 -1.54
CA SER A 25 -16.34 1.99 -0.71
C SER A 25 -16.14 1.20 0.60
N ALA A 26 -15.51 0.02 0.52
CA ALA A 26 -15.21 -0.81 1.68
C ALA A 26 -14.16 -0.17 2.61
N LEU A 27 -13.10 0.44 2.06
CA LEU A 27 -12.06 1.11 2.84
C LEU A 27 -12.58 2.38 3.52
N LEU A 28 -13.43 3.16 2.85
CA LEU A 28 -14.08 4.33 3.45
C LEU A 28 -15.00 3.89 4.60
N ALA A 29 -15.77 2.83 4.40
CA ALA A 29 -16.60 2.27 5.48
C ALA A 29 -15.76 1.75 6.65
N ALA A 30 -14.63 1.08 6.37
CA ALA A 30 -13.71 0.62 7.40
C ALA A 30 -13.09 1.81 8.17
N LEU A 31 -12.65 2.85 7.47
CA LEU A 31 -12.11 4.08 8.06
C LEU A 31 -13.11 4.78 8.99
N GLU A 32 -14.40 4.75 8.66
CA GLU A 32 -15.46 5.26 9.53
C GLU A 32 -15.63 4.44 10.82
N ALA A 33 -15.33 3.15 10.77
CA ALA A 33 -15.45 2.25 11.91
C ALA A 33 -14.22 2.26 12.84
N LEU A 34 -13.09 2.84 12.43
CA LEU A 34 -11.88 2.91 13.23
C LEU A 34 -12.04 3.90 14.41
N PRO A 35 -11.72 3.50 15.65
CA PRO A 35 -11.72 4.41 16.80
C PRO A 35 -10.62 5.47 16.69
N SER A 36 -10.82 6.58 17.41
CA SER A 36 -9.86 7.68 17.44
C SER A 36 -8.55 7.28 18.14
N GLY A 37 -7.42 7.71 17.57
CA GLY A 37 -6.08 7.44 18.11
C GLY A 37 -5.35 6.25 17.48
N GLU A 38 -5.96 5.60 16.49
CA GLU A 38 -5.32 4.57 15.68
C GLU A 38 -4.52 5.17 14.52
N LEU A 39 -3.57 4.40 14.00
CA LEU A 39 -2.79 4.76 12.82
C LEU A 39 -3.28 4.00 11.61
N PHE A 40 -3.32 4.67 10.46
CA PHE A 40 -3.71 4.09 9.19
C PHE A 40 -2.65 4.35 8.13
N GLY A 41 -2.23 3.29 7.43
CA GLY A 41 -1.35 3.35 6.27
C GLY A 41 -2.10 2.87 5.02
N LEU A 42 -1.91 3.55 3.90
CA LEU A 42 -2.43 3.13 2.60
C LEU A 42 -1.26 2.80 1.68
N ALA A 43 -1.17 1.54 1.26
CA ALA A 43 -0.23 1.05 0.28
C ALA A 43 -0.97 0.51 -0.94
N THR A 44 -0.38 0.67 -2.12
CA THR A 44 -0.86 0.06 -3.35
C THR A 44 0.23 -0.82 -3.94
N PHE A 45 -0.13 -1.92 -4.57
CA PHE A 45 0.85 -2.78 -5.22
C PHE A 45 0.35 -3.28 -6.57
N SER A 46 1.33 -3.50 -7.45
CA SER A 46 1.15 -3.97 -8.83
C SER A 46 2.52 -4.40 -9.35
N VAL A 47 3.10 -3.63 -10.29
CA VAL A 47 4.52 -3.70 -10.70
C VAL A 47 5.42 -2.80 -9.84
N LYS A 48 4.79 -1.89 -9.11
CA LYS A 48 5.39 -0.94 -8.19
C LYS A 48 4.60 -0.96 -6.90
N LEU A 49 5.30 -0.74 -5.80
CA LEU A 49 4.74 -0.51 -4.48
C LEU A 49 4.55 1.00 -4.31
N GLY A 50 3.31 1.45 -4.17
CA GLY A 50 2.95 2.84 -3.88
C GLY A 50 2.70 3.02 -2.39
N LEU A 51 3.47 3.87 -1.72
CA LEU A 51 3.23 4.25 -0.32
C LEU A 51 2.62 5.65 -0.29
N TYR A 52 1.50 5.82 0.41
CA TYR A 52 0.83 7.10 0.55
C TYR A 52 1.34 7.84 1.79
N ASP A 53 1.73 9.10 1.59
CA ASP A 53 1.93 10.09 2.65
C ASP A 53 0.76 11.07 2.61
N VAL A 54 -0.13 10.95 3.60
CA VAL A 54 -1.34 11.78 3.74
C VAL A 54 -1.25 12.76 4.91
N GLN A 55 -0.12 12.78 5.62
CA GLN A 55 0.10 13.65 6.77
C GLN A 55 0.54 15.06 6.34
N GLY A 56 1.14 15.16 5.15
CA GLY A 56 1.41 16.44 4.49
C GLY A 56 0.16 17.26 4.14
N PRO A 57 0.32 18.53 3.78
CA PRO A 57 -0.78 19.38 3.30
C PRO A 57 -1.37 18.91 1.96
N VAL A 58 -0.60 18.12 1.21
CA VAL A 58 -1.02 17.47 -0.03
C VAL A 58 -0.69 15.99 0.09
N SER A 59 -1.65 15.11 -0.21
CA SER A 59 -1.43 13.67 -0.23
C SER A 59 -0.51 13.30 -1.39
N VAL A 60 0.60 12.61 -1.10
CA VAL A 60 1.60 12.20 -2.09
C VAL A 60 1.69 10.67 -2.11
N VAL A 61 1.79 10.09 -3.31
CA VAL A 61 2.09 8.66 -3.47
C VAL A 61 3.52 8.48 -3.97
N LYS A 62 4.36 7.79 -3.19
CA LYS A 62 5.72 7.44 -3.60
C LYS A 62 5.72 6.04 -4.17
N ASN A 63 6.14 5.93 -5.43
CA ASN A 63 6.15 4.67 -6.16
C ASN A 63 7.56 4.09 -6.18
N ILE A 64 7.70 2.87 -5.69
CA ILE A 64 8.94 2.12 -5.58
C ILE A 64 8.83 0.90 -6.51
N PHE A 65 9.78 0.73 -7.42
CA PHE A 65 9.75 -0.42 -8.34
C PHE A 65 10.10 -1.70 -7.58
N ILE A 66 9.33 -2.76 -7.82
CA ILE A 66 9.61 -4.09 -7.25
C ILE A 66 10.53 -4.80 -8.25
N PRO A 67 11.80 -5.08 -7.90
CA PRO A 67 12.70 -5.79 -8.81
C PRO A 67 12.12 -7.16 -9.16
N SER A 68 12.16 -7.54 -10.45
CA SER A 68 11.62 -8.81 -10.93
C SER A 68 12.58 -9.99 -10.75
N ASP A 69 13.79 -9.75 -10.22
CA ASP A 69 14.80 -10.78 -10.09
C ASP A 69 14.58 -11.61 -8.82
N SER A 70 14.91 -12.90 -8.89
CA SER A 70 14.53 -13.91 -7.89
C SER A 70 15.27 -13.78 -6.55
N GLU A 71 16.23 -12.84 -6.48
CA GLU A 71 17.00 -12.41 -5.30
C GLU A 71 16.57 -10.99 -4.84
N GLY A 72 15.36 -10.55 -5.24
CA GLY A 72 14.90 -9.17 -5.24
C GLY A 72 14.58 -8.58 -3.88
N THR A 73 15.60 -8.28 -3.09
CA THR A 73 15.47 -7.28 -2.02
C THR A 73 15.21 -5.93 -2.68
N ILE A 74 14.19 -5.20 -2.22
CA ILE A 74 14.01 -3.81 -2.65
C ILE A 74 15.29 -3.06 -2.25
N GLN A 75 16.07 -2.62 -3.25
CA GLN A 75 17.41 -2.04 -3.06
C GLN A 75 17.38 -0.71 -2.31
N MET A 76 16.22 -0.05 -2.26
CA MET A 76 15.97 1.15 -1.48
C MET A 76 15.15 0.76 -0.25
N GLU A 77 15.67 1.04 0.95
CA GLU A 77 14.91 0.84 2.17
C GLU A 77 13.64 1.70 2.10
N LEU A 78 12.46 1.09 2.31
CA LEU A 78 11.19 1.81 2.28
C LEU A 78 11.22 2.99 3.26
N GLU A 79 11.96 2.85 4.36
CA GLU A 79 12.26 3.87 5.37
C GLU A 79 12.90 5.14 4.79
N ASP A 80 13.88 4.98 3.88
CA ASP A 80 14.53 6.10 3.20
C ASP A 80 13.58 6.80 2.22
N ALA A 81 12.68 6.03 1.59
CA ALA A 81 11.72 6.54 0.65
C ALA A 81 10.59 7.29 1.35
N VAL A 82 9.91 6.63 2.29
CA VAL A 82 8.86 7.18 3.15
C VAL A 82 9.15 6.66 4.55
N PRO A 83 9.46 7.52 5.54
CA PRO A 83 9.64 7.03 6.90
C PRO A 83 8.31 6.53 7.46
N LEU A 84 8.33 5.51 8.33
CA LEU A 84 7.11 4.93 8.91
C LEU A 84 6.20 5.98 9.56
N SER A 85 6.83 6.96 10.21
CA SER A 85 6.15 8.09 10.85
C SER A 85 5.36 8.96 9.88
N SER A 86 5.68 8.96 8.59
CA SER A 86 4.97 9.66 7.51
C SER A 86 3.95 8.77 6.82
N PHE A 87 4.25 7.47 6.68
CA PHE A 87 3.32 6.48 6.12
C PHE A 87 2.10 6.23 7.02
N LEU A 88 2.32 6.13 8.33
CA LEU A 88 1.28 5.83 9.32
C LEU A 88 0.61 7.09 9.82
N ALA A 89 -0.54 7.43 9.23
CA ALA A 89 -1.27 8.63 9.54
C ALA A 89 -2.23 8.44 10.74
N PRO A 90 -2.27 9.39 11.70
CA PRO A 90 -3.26 9.38 12.76
C PRO A 90 -4.67 9.58 12.21
N VAL A 91 -5.56 8.61 12.46
CA VAL A 91 -6.95 8.65 11.98
C VAL A 91 -7.70 9.86 12.54
N ASP A 92 -7.41 10.28 13.77
CA ASP A 92 -8.06 11.40 14.44
C ASP A 92 -7.80 12.75 13.76
N THR A 93 -6.63 12.95 13.15
CA THR A 93 -6.28 14.23 12.49
C THR A 93 -6.30 14.17 10.97
N CYS A 94 -6.16 12.97 10.39
CA CYS A 94 -5.96 12.79 8.95
C CYS A 94 -7.11 12.05 8.25
N LYS A 95 -8.23 11.76 8.92
CA LYS A 95 -9.36 10.99 8.36
C LYS A 95 -9.79 11.47 6.97
N ASP A 96 -10.08 12.76 6.81
CA ASP A 96 -10.52 13.32 5.52
C ASP A 96 -9.46 13.18 4.42
N ARG A 97 -8.17 13.23 4.79
CA ARG A 97 -7.05 13.09 3.85
C ARG A 97 -6.83 11.63 3.46
N ILE A 98 -7.01 10.70 4.40
CA ILE A 98 -7.00 9.27 4.13
C ILE A 98 -8.16 8.92 3.19
N ALA A 99 -9.37 9.43 3.47
CA ALA A 99 -10.53 9.26 2.62
C ALA A 99 -10.26 9.80 1.20
N SER A 100 -9.74 11.02 1.09
CA SER A 100 -9.35 11.63 -0.19
C SER A 100 -8.32 10.77 -0.93
N ALA A 101 -7.34 10.20 -0.23
CA ALA A 101 -6.32 9.34 -0.82
C ALA A 101 -6.92 8.02 -1.34
N ILE A 102 -7.85 7.41 -0.60
CA ILE A 102 -8.61 6.22 -1.04
C ILE A 102 -9.38 6.55 -2.32
N GLU A 103 -10.02 7.71 -2.43
CA GLU A 103 -10.75 8.12 -3.63
C GLU A 103 -9.85 8.27 -4.87
N THR A 104 -8.56 8.60 -4.67
CA THR A 104 -7.59 8.69 -5.78
C THR A 104 -7.16 7.34 -6.35
N LEU A 105 -7.51 6.22 -5.70
CA LEU A 105 -7.19 4.88 -6.18
C LEU A 105 -7.77 4.69 -7.59
N LYS A 106 -6.94 4.23 -8.52
CA LYS A 106 -7.38 3.95 -9.89
C LYS A 106 -6.72 2.66 -10.35
N PRO A 107 -7.41 1.87 -11.19
CA PRO A 107 -6.77 0.75 -11.86
C PRO A 107 -5.51 1.19 -12.58
N MET A 108 -4.50 0.33 -12.57
CA MET A 108 -3.30 0.55 -13.36
C MET A 108 -3.68 0.76 -14.83
N THR A 109 -3.17 1.83 -15.42
CA THR A 109 -3.48 2.21 -16.79
C THR A 109 -2.80 1.27 -17.80
N THR A 110 -3.41 1.07 -18.97
CA THR A 110 -2.94 0.13 -20.00
C THR A 110 -1.48 0.36 -20.44
N TRP A 111 -0.96 1.60 -20.36
CA TRP A 111 0.44 1.91 -20.70
C TRP A 111 1.44 1.48 -19.61
N GLU A 112 1.08 1.56 -18.33
CA GLU A 112 1.88 1.02 -17.22
C GLU A 112 1.93 -0.52 -17.30
N ARG A 113 0.82 -1.13 -17.73
CA ARG A 113 0.72 -2.57 -18.03
C ARG A 113 1.67 -2.97 -19.18
N SER A 114 1.76 -2.16 -20.24
CA SER A 114 2.68 -2.40 -21.37
C SER A 114 4.14 -2.08 -21.08
N ALA A 115 4.46 -1.06 -20.27
CA ALA A 115 5.83 -0.74 -19.88
C ALA A 115 6.44 -1.86 -19.02
N ALA A 116 5.62 -2.45 -18.14
CA ALA A 116 6.01 -3.62 -17.38
C ALA A 116 6.07 -4.89 -18.23
N ALA A 117 5.25 -5.00 -19.29
CA ALA A 117 5.38 -6.05 -20.30
C ALA A 117 6.63 -5.87 -21.19
N GLY A 118 7.13 -4.64 -21.37
CA GLY A 118 8.37 -4.34 -22.11
C GLY A 118 9.66 -4.80 -21.41
N GLN A 119 9.61 -5.04 -20.10
CA GLN A 119 10.67 -5.74 -19.35
C GLN A 119 10.43 -7.25 -19.24
N ALA A 120 9.25 -7.73 -19.68
CA ALA A 120 8.87 -9.14 -19.67
C ALA A 120 9.17 -9.79 -21.02
N LEU A 121 10.45 -10.07 -21.28
CA LEU A 121 10.76 -11.20 -22.16
C LEU A 121 10.30 -12.46 -21.42
N GLU A 122 9.39 -13.21 -22.05
CA GLU A 122 8.74 -14.46 -21.59
C GLU A 122 7.58 -14.33 -20.58
N GLY A 123 6.37 -14.15 -21.14
CA GLY A 123 5.46 -15.30 -21.27
C GLY A 123 4.83 -15.92 -20.02
N VAL A 124 4.97 -15.35 -18.82
CA VAL A 124 4.28 -15.88 -17.63
C VAL A 124 3.38 -14.84 -16.98
N LEU A 125 2.09 -15.17 -17.01
CA LEU A 125 0.96 -14.60 -16.26
C LEU A 125 1.36 -13.54 -15.20
N PHE A 126 1.00 -12.29 -15.50
CA PHE A 126 1.23 -11.08 -14.73
C PHE A 126 0.44 -11.00 -13.40
N GLY A 127 0.10 -12.14 -12.81
CA GLY A 127 -0.81 -12.23 -11.66
C GLY A 127 -0.17 -12.56 -10.32
N GLY A 128 1.16 -12.79 -10.23
CA GLY A 128 1.70 -13.33 -8.96
C GLY A 128 3.16 -13.06 -8.61
N ARG A 129 4.00 -12.51 -9.49
CA ARG A 129 5.45 -12.49 -9.24
C ARG A 129 5.97 -11.32 -8.39
N GLY A 130 5.19 -10.24 -8.23
CA GLY A 130 5.58 -9.07 -7.43
C GLY A 130 4.94 -8.99 -6.04
N PHE A 131 3.91 -9.78 -5.76
CA PHE A 131 3.17 -9.71 -4.49
C PHE A 131 4.02 -10.16 -3.31
N GLY A 132 4.69 -11.31 -3.42
CA GLY A 132 5.53 -11.83 -2.34
C GLY A 132 6.61 -10.84 -1.92
N ALA A 133 7.37 -10.31 -2.89
CA ALA A 133 8.40 -9.31 -2.65
C ALA A 133 7.83 -7.99 -2.10
N ALA A 134 6.66 -7.54 -2.59
CA ALA A 134 6.01 -6.34 -2.07
C ALA A 134 5.57 -6.50 -0.62
N MET A 135 4.95 -7.63 -0.28
CA MET A 135 4.49 -7.91 1.07
C MET A 135 5.66 -8.15 2.02
N GLU A 136 6.70 -8.88 1.60
CA GLU A 136 7.92 -9.06 2.37
C GLU A 136 8.58 -7.72 2.68
N ALA A 137 8.72 -6.84 1.70
CA ALA A 137 9.25 -5.51 1.93
C ALA A 137 8.35 -4.66 2.83
N LEU A 138 7.03 -4.72 2.68
CA LEU A 138 6.08 -4.03 3.55
C LEU A 138 6.16 -4.54 4.99
N PHE A 139 6.30 -5.85 5.20
CA PHE A 139 6.46 -6.45 6.53
C PHE A 139 7.80 -6.09 7.16
N ASN A 140 8.89 -6.13 6.39
CA ASN A 140 10.20 -5.70 6.85
C ASN A 140 10.21 -4.21 7.19
N TYR A 141 9.53 -3.40 6.39
CA TYR A 141 9.35 -1.97 6.63
C TYR A 141 8.52 -1.69 7.89
N LEU A 142 7.42 -2.42 8.12
CA LEU A 142 6.67 -2.28 9.37
C LEU A 142 7.45 -2.81 10.58
N GLY A 143 8.32 -3.80 10.38
CA GLY A 143 9.15 -4.41 11.42
C GLY A 143 10.48 -3.70 11.72
N SER A 144 10.91 -2.72 10.92
CA SER A 144 12.24 -2.08 10.98
C SER A 144 12.45 -1.28 12.28
N GLU A 145 11.42 -0.58 12.75
CA GLU A 145 11.40 0.08 14.05
C GLU A 145 9.98 0.08 14.60
N TYR A 146 9.67 -0.87 15.46
CA TYR A 146 8.82 -0.77 16.66
C TYR A 146 8.67 -2.21 17.14
N GLY A 147 9.23 -2.54 18.31
CA GLY A 147 9.08 -3.86 18.96
C GLY A 147 7.64 -4.16 19.43
N SER A 148 6.63 -3.76 18.67
CA SER A 148 5.22 -4.08 18.86
C SER A 148 4.72 -4.91 17.68
N THR A 149 4.30 -6.13 17.96
CA THR A 149 3.59 -7.00 17.04
C THR A 149 2.36 -6.28 16.47
N PHE A 150 2.41 -5.91 15.19
CA PHE A 150 1.23 -5.38 14.49
C PHE A 150 0.26 -6.52 14.23
N ALA A 151 -0.99 -6.36 14.64
CA ALA A 151 -2.03 -7.33 14.34
C ALA A 151 -2.46 -7.16 12.88
N LEU A 152 -2.14 -8.15 12.06
CA LEU A 152 -2.56 -8.25 10.66
C LEU A 152 -4.09 -8.29 10.57
N GLY A 153 -4.70 -7.34 9.87
CA GLY A 153 -6.15 -7.20 9.74
C GLY A 153 -6.62 -7.12 8.28
N ILE A 154 -7.42 -8.13 7.91
CA ILE A 154 -8.23 -8.32 6.69
C ILE A 154 -7.47 -8.31 5.35
N GLU A 155 -7.16 -9.51 4.90
CA GLU A 155 -6.85 -9.84 3.51
C GLU A 155 -8.17 -10.10 2.76
N LEU A 156 -8.61 -9.15 1.94
CA LEU A 156 -9.77 -9.32 1.06
C LEU A 156 -9.33 -10.06 -0.22
N TYR A 157 -9.25 -11.39 -0.14
CA TYR A 157 -9.38 -12.24 -1.31
C TYR A 157 -10.87 -12.51 -1.53
N ILE A 158 -11.43 -11.96 -2.61
CA ILE A 158 -12.72 -12.41 -3.16
C ILE A 158 -12.44 -13.07 -4.51
#